data_AF-A0A956FC40-F1
#
_entry.id   AF-A0A956FC40-F1
#
_cell.length_a   1.000
_cell.length_b   1.000
_cell.length_c   1.000
_cell.angle_alpha   90.00
_cell.angle_beta   90.00
_cell.angle_gamma   90.00
#
_symmetry.space_group_name_H-M   'P 1'
#
loop_
_entity.id
_entity.type
_entity.pdbx_description
1 polymer ?
#
loop_
_entity_poly.entity_id
_entity_poly.type
_entity_poly.pdbx_seq_one_letter_code
_entity_poly.pdbx_strand_id
1 'polypeptide(L)'
;MVEPVFDGRFSGRASLPLRAWGSIALLGLALLGCAREPLPCLLELEEGDLVITEIRGPQEGVDTRGEWFEVLNASDRMLDLEGLRGELVNLKGSLELGFLVRESLPVAPGGYVVLGSLADPPPEVDYSFNADFTVDERVEDSDGTLLIPVTLDSDPKELFANARVELWACDQLVDSVVYAELPSMGTYAYDGALPPDAEGNDDPTRWCTDATPAPEGGPQTELGLPGSPGEVNPPCG
;
A
#
# COMPACT_ATOMS: atom_id res chain seq x y z
N MET A 1 -92.52 5.46 40.87
CA MET A 1 -92.63 4.55 39.71
C MET A 1 -91.77 5.16 38.62
N VAL A 2 -90.87 4.34 38.07
CA VAL A 2 -89.96 4.59 36.92
C VAL A 2 -88.77 5.53 37.15
N GLU A 3 -87.56 4.98 36.95
CA GLU A 3 -86.28 5.68 36.80
C GLU A 3 -86.26 6.63 35.59
N PRO A 4 -85.20 7.42 35.43
CA PRO A 4 -84.35 7.09 34.28
C PRO A 4 -82.83 7.16 34.52
N VAL A 5 -82.19 6.31 33.73
CA VAL A 5 -80.77 6.17 33.36
C VAL A 5 -80.11 7.52 33.04
N PHE A 6 -78.85 7.68 33.45
CA PHE A 6 -77.91 8.64 32.85
C PHE A 6 -76.50 8.03 32.70
N ASP A 7 -76.07 7.99 31.43
CA ASP A 7 -74.73 7.76 30.92
C ASP A 7 -73.93 9.09 30.99
N GLY A 8 -72.59 9.04 31.06
CA GLY A 8 -71.77 10.24 30.89
C GLY A 8 -70.44 10.32 31.63
N ARG A 9 -69.37 10.11 30.88
CA ARG A 9 -67.95 10.41 31.16
C ARG A 9 -67.72 11.87 31.64
N PHE A 10 -66.74 12.10 32.52
CA PHE A 10 -65.42 12.66 32.18
C PHE A 10 -64.59 12.93 33.45
N SER A 11 -63.35 12.46 33.44
CA SER A 11 -62.35 12.57 34.50
C SER A 11 -61.59 13.90 34.40
N GLY A 12 -61.36 14.55 35.54
CA GLY A 12 -60.57 15.77 35.69
C GLY A 12 -59.45 15.61 36.73
N ARG A 13 -58.21 15.63 36.22
CA ARG A 13 -56.91 16.14 36.75
C ARG A 13 -56.68 16.19 38.29
N ALA A 14 -55.52 15.71 38.75
CA ALA A 14 -54.31 16.55 39.02
C ALA A 14 -53.16 15.82 39.76
N SER A 15 -51.93 16.26 39.42
CA SER A 15 -50.67 16.35 40.22
C SER A 15 -49.80 15.12 40.57
N LEU A 16 -48.59 15.14 39.97
CA LEU A 16 -47.30 14.44 40.22
C LEU A 16 -46.66 14.83 41.59
N PRO A 17 -45.67 14.09 42.20
CA PRO A 17 -44.28 14.11 41.68
C PRO A 17 -43.22 13.02 42.05
N LEU A 18 -42.15 13.01 41.22
CA LEU A 18 -40.69 12.82 41.46
C LEU A 18 -40.04 11.43 41.73
N ARG A 19 -39.19 11.06 40.75
CA ARG A 19 -37.76 10.61 40.82
C ARG A 19 -37.39 9.21 41.34
N ALA A 20 -36.77 8.42 40.46
CA ALA A 20 -35.32 8.14 40.48
C ALA A 20 -34.98 7.04 39.44
N TRP A 21 -34.49 7.42 38.26
CA TRP A 21 -33.81 6.48 37.36
C TRP A 21 -32.33 6.88 37.37
N GLY A 22 -31.51 6.06 38.02
CA GLY A 22 -30.06 6.20 38.02
C GLY A 22 -29.53 5.79 36.65
N SER A 23 -28.93 6.73 35.93
CA SER A 23 -28.13 6.43 34.76
C SER A 23 -26.79 5.89 35.22
N ILE A 24 -26.54 4.60 34.98
CA ILE A 24 -25.21 4.02 35.04
C ILE A 24 -24.46 4.56 33.81
N ALA A 25 -23.52 5.49 34.04
CA ALA A 25 -22.58 5.89 33.02
C ALA A 25 -21.58 4.74 32.82
N LEU A 26 -21.72 4.02 31.71
CA LEU A 26 -20.70 3.11 31.20
C LEU A 26 -19.52 3.96 30.71
N LEU A 27 -18.45 4.01 31.51
CA LEU A 27 -17.16 4.54 31.09
C LEU A 27 -16.55 3.52 30.13
N GLY A 28 -16.62 3.79 28.82
CA GLY A 28 -15.92 3.01 27.81
C GLY A 28 -14.41 3.20 27.98
N LEU A 29 -13.72 2.14 28.40
CA LEU A 29 -12.27 2.07 28.38
C LEU A 29 -11.84 1.90 26.91
N ALA A 30 -11.49 2.99 26.24
CA ALA A 30 -10.85 2.92 24.93
C ALA A 30 -9.44 2.36 25.14
N LEU A 31 -9.21 1.14 24.68
CA LEU A 31 -7.87 0.60 24.50
C LEU A 31 -7.22 1.43 23.39
N LEU A 32 -6.35 2.37 23.79
CA LEU A 32 -5.46 3.10 22.88
C LEU A 32 -4.42 2.10 22.36
N GLY A 33 -4.80 1.32 21.35
CA GLY A 33 -3.81 0.77 20.44
C GLY A 33 -3.10 1.95 19.78
N CYS A 34 -1.78 1.93 19.72
CA CYS A 34 -1.00 2.90 18.96
C CYS A 34 -1.20 2.67 17.45
N ALA A 35 -2.43 2.78 16.96
CA ALA A 35 -2.69 2.89 15.54
C ALA A 35 -2.22 4.30 15.15
N ARG A 36 -1.17 4.40 14.32
CA ARG A 36 -0.72 5.68 13.78
C ARG A 36 -1.88 6.28 12.97
N GLU A 37 -2.17 7.56 13.23
CA GLU A 37 -3.29 8.26 12.57
C GLU A 37 -3.12 8.25 11.04
N PRO A 38 -4.24 8.17 10.29
CA PRO A 38 -4.21 8.36 8.84
C PRO A 38 -3.71 9.77 8.53
N LEU A 39 -2.86 9.90 7.52
CA LEU A 39 -2.42 11.22 7.07
C LEU A 39 -3.55 11.93 6.32
N PRO A 40 -3.68 13.27 6.45
CA PRO A 40 -4.56 14.03 5.58
C PRO A 40 -4.13 13.88 4.11
N CYS A 41 -5.01 14.25 3.17
CA CYS A 41 -4.64 14.37 1.77
C CYS A 41 -3.60 15.50 1.61
N LEU A 42 -2.33 15.12 1.45
CA LEU A 42 -1.19 16.03 1.31
C LEU A 42 -0.64 16.10 -0.12
N LEU A 43 -0.98 15.11 -0.94
CA LEU A 43 -0.40 14.86 -2.25
C LEU A 43 -1.52 14.67 -3.28
N GLU A 44 -1.78 15.71 -4.08
CA GLU A 44 -2.72 15.64 -5.21
C GLU A 44 -1.94 15.29 -6.49
N LEU A 45 -2.19 14.10 -7.03
CA LEU A 45 -1.59 13.60 -8.26
C LEU A 45 -2.68 13.13 -9.24
N GLU A 46 -2.37 13.19 -10.52
CA GLU A 46 -3.16 12.55 -11.58
C GLU A 46 -2.55 11.19 -11.96
N GLU A 47 -3.31 10.37 -12.68
CA GLU A 47 -2.80 9.13 -13.26
C GLU A 47 -1.58 9.43 -14.15
N GLY A 48 -0.49 8.70 -13.93
CA GLY A 48 0.77 8.86 -14.64
C GLY A 48 1.69 10.00 -14.15
N ASP A 49 1.33 10.76 -13.11
CA ASP A 49 2.27 11.70 -12.48
C ASP A 49 3.47 10.96 -11.83
N LEU A 50 3.21 9.74 -11.35
CA LEU A 50 4.21 8.76 -10.94
C LEU A 50 4.06 7.50 -11.79
N VAL A 51 5.18 6.85 -12.11
CA VAL A 51 5.18 5.62 -12.93
C VAL A 51 6.16 4.62 -12.32
N ILE A 52 5.73 3.41 -12.02
CA ILE A 52 6.57 2.30 -11.58
C ILE A 52 7.41 1.84 -12.77
N THR A 53 8.72 1.82 -12.61
CA THR A 53 9.69 1.55 -13.69
C THR A 53 10.49 0.27 -13.47
N GLU A 54 10.67 -0.18 -12.24
CA GLU A 54 11.52 -1.32 -11.93
C GLU A 54 11.03 -2.01 -10.66
N ILE A 55 11.07 -3.34 -10.62
CA ILE A 55 10.70 -4.13 -9.44
C ILE A 55 11.75 -5.19 -9.18
N ARG A 56 12.26 -5.21 -7.96
CA ARG A 56 13.18 -6.21 -7.45
C ARG A 56 12.48 -7.17 -6.51
N GLY A 57 12.40 -8.43 -6.90
CA GLY A 57 11.90 -9.52 -6.05
C GLY A 57 12.99 -10.32 -5.35
N PRO A 58 12.61 -11.44 -4.71
CA PRO A 58 13.54 -12.32 -4.01
C PRO A 58 14.65 -12.82 -4.92
N GLN A 59 15.89 -12.89 -4.40
CA GLN A 59 17.06 -13.22 -5.20
C GLN A 59 17.66 -14.58 -4.81
N GLU A 60 18.22 -15.27 -5.80
CA GLU A 60 19.02 -16.47 -5.55
C GLU A 60 20.35 -16.14 -4.85
N GLY A 61 20.75 -16.97 -3.89
CA GLY A 61 22.00 -16.80 -3.15
C GLY A 61 21.86 -15.87 -1.94
N VAL A 62 22.90 -15.08 -1.68
CA VAL A 62 22.91 -14.11 -0.57
C VAL A 62 22.33 -12.79 -1.05
N ASP A 63 21.08 -12.50 -0.66
CA ASP A 63 20.50 -11.19 -0.89
C ASP A 63 20.89 -10.19 0.21
N THR A 64 21.63 -9.16 -0.18
CA THR A 64 22.01 -8.03 0.69
C THR A 64 21.41 -6.71 0.21
N ARG A 65 20.61 -6.73 -0.87
CA ARG A 65 19.96 -5.54 -1.43
C ARG A 65 18.49 -5.49 -1.01
N GLY A 66 17.90 -6.64 -0.71
CA GLY A 66 16.50 -6.74 -0.39
C GLY A 66 15.61 -6.46 -1.60
N GLU A 67 14.32 -6.30 -1.32
CA GLU A 67 13.29 -6.12 -2.34
C GLU A 67 12.73 -4.71 -2.28
N TRP A 68 12.43 -4.18 -3.46
CA TRP A 68 11.99 -2.80 -3.64
C TRP A 68 11.36 -2.64 -5.02
N PHE A 69 10.71 -1.50 -5.23
CA PHE A 69 10.30 -1.04 -6.55
C PHE A 69 10.71 0.42 -6.73
N GLU A 70 10.97 0.79 -7.97
CA GLU A 70 11.34 2.13 -8.37
C GLU A 70 10.14 2.85 -9.00
N VAL A 71 10.04 4.14 -8.69
CA VAL A 71 9.02 5.03 -9.22
C VAL A 71 9.69 6.25 -9.85
N LEU A 72 9.29 6.59 -11.06
CA LEU A 72 9.63 7.82 -11.77
C LEU A 72 8.60 8.91 -11.44
N ASN A 73 9.06 10.12 -11.11
CA ASN A 73 8.25 11.33 -11.24
C ASN A 73 8.15 11.74 -12.71
N ALA A 74 7.08 11.33 -13.37
CA ALA A 74 6.82 11.63 -14.77
C ALA A 74 6.11 12.98 -14.99
N SER A 75 5.74 13.68 -13.91
CA SER A 75 5.20 15.03 -13.96
C SER A 75 6.25 16.09 -14.32
N ASP A 76 5.81 17.33 -14.59
CA ASP A 76 6.69 18.47 -14.90
C ASP A 76 7.07 19.31 -13.66
N ARG A 77 6.72 18.85 -12.46
CA ARG A 77 6.94 19.56 -11.20
C ARG A 77 7.63 18.69 -10.15
N MET A 78 8.24 19.36 -9.17
CA MET A 78 8.75 18.67 -7.98
C MET A 78 7.56 18.13 -7.19
N LEU A 79 7.63 16.85 -6.84
CA LEU A 79 6.66 16.18 -5.98
C LEU A 79 7.31 15.91 -4.62
N ASP A 80 6.58 16.14 -3.54
CA ASP A 80 6.94 15.61 -2.22
C ASP A 80 6.02 14.43 -1.95
N LEU A 81 6.59 13.23 -1.83
CA LEU A 81 5.81 11.99 -1.76
C LEU A 81 5.24 11.70 -0.37
N GLU A 82 5.37 12.61 0.60
CA GLU A 82 4.67 12.50 1.88
C GLU A 82 3.15 12.34 1.66
N GLY A 83 2.58 11.23 2.13
CA GLY A 83 1.18 10.87 1.94
C GLY A 83 0.92 9.92 0.76
N LEU A 84 1.94 9.57 -0.05
CA LEU A 84 1.83 8.50 -1.04
C LEU A 84 1.53 7.18 -0.34
N ARG A 85 0.52 6.47 -0.81
CA ARG A 85 0.16 5.12 -0.39
C ARG A 85 0.49 4.15 -1.51
N GLY A 86 0.84 2.93 -1.15
CA GLY A 86 0.81 1.84 -2.12
C GLY A 86 0.18 0.60 -1.55
N GLU A 87 -0.43 -0.16 -2.45
CA GLU A 87 -1.16 -1.37 -2.16
C GLU A 87 -0.66 -2.47 -3.10
N LEU A 88 -0.21 -3.58 -2.52
CA LEU A 88 0.21 -4.76 -3.25
C LEU A 88 -0.78 -5.87 -2.96
N VAL A 89 -1.44 -6.38 -3.98
CA VAL A 89 -2.36 -7.52 -3.84
C VAL A 89 -1.78 -8.69 -4.61
N ASN A 90 -1.53 -9.82 -3.94
CA ASN A 90 -1.04 -11.01 -4.64
C ASN A 90 -2.04 -11.45 -5.73
N LEU A 91 -1.60 -12.15 -6.77
CA LEU A 91 -2.53 -12.48 -7.88
C LEU A 91 -3.64 -13.46 -7.52
N LYS A 92 -3.53 -14.12 -6.37
CA LYS A 92 -4.62 -14.93 -5.79
C LYS A 92 -5.68 -14.09 -5.08
N GLY A 93 -5.41 -12.81 -4.85
CA GLY A 93 -6.29 -11.89 -4.11
C GLY A 93 -6.45 -12.27 -2.65
N SER A 94 -5.54 -13.06 -2.07
CA SER A 94 -5.65 -13.58 -0.71
C SER A 94 -4.83 -12.79 0.31
N LEU A 95 -3.83 -12.04 -0.16
CA LEU A 95 -2.94 -11.24 0.69
C LEU A 95 -2.79 -9.84 0.09
N GLU A 96 -2.79 -8.87 0.99
CA GLU A 96 -2.62 -7.46 0.68
C GLU A 96 -1.50 -6.90 1.56
N LEU A 97 -0.56 -6.18 0.96
CA LEU A 97 0.45 -5.39 1.67
C LEU A 97 0.18 -3.92 1.37
N GLY A 98 -0.11 -3.14 2.40
CA GLY A 98 -0.26 -1.69 2.30
C GLY A 98 0.98 -0.99 2.85
N PHE A 99 1.35 0.16 2.31
CA PHE A 99 2.36 1.05 2.90
C PHE A 99 2.00 2.52 2.77
N LEU A 100 2.66 3.37 3.58
CA LEU A 100 2.49 4.82 3.55
C LEU A 100 3.85 5.53 3.69
N VAL A 101 4.10 6.51 2.82
CA VAL A 101 5.21 7.47 2.97
C VAL A 101 4.81 8.54 3.97
N ARG A 102 5.54 8.64 5.09
CA ARG A 102 5.19 9.52 6.22
C ARG A 102 6.10 10.72 6.42
N GLU A 103 7.20 10.76 5.70
CA GLU A 103 8.18 11.82 5.80
C GLU A 103 8.36 12.46 4.43
N SER A 104 8.77 13.73 4.43
CA SER A 104 9.06 14.46 3.20
C SER A 104 10.09 13.71 2.35
N LEU A 105 9.71 13.42 1.11
CA LEU A 105 10.50 12.69 0.12
C LEU A 105 10.41 13.43 -1.21
N PRO A 106 11.20 14.51 -1.39
CA PRO A 106 11.13 15.34 -2.58
C PRO A 106 11.80 14.65 -3.78
N VAL A 107 11.06 14.55 -4.88
CA VAL A 107 11.52 13.99 -6.17
C VAL A 107 11.36 15.05 -7.25
N ALA A 108 12.47 15.39 -7.92
CA ALA A 108 12.46 16.36 -9.03
C ALA A 108 11.71 15.79 -10.26
N PRO A 109 11.25 16.64 -11.20
CA PRO A 109 10.73 16.17 -12.49
C PRO A 109 11.75 15.25 -13.18
N GLY A 110 11.31 14.08 -13.65
CA GLY A 110 12.17 13.07 -14.25
C GLY A 110 13.11 12.36 -13.26
N GLY A 111 12.96 12.63 -11.96
CA GLY A 111 13.70 11.96 -10.90
C GLY A 111 13.08 10.61 -10.57
N TYR A 112 13.94 9.67 -10.18
CA TYR A 112 13.57 8.34 -9.72
C TYR A 112 13.63 8.29 -8.19
N VAL A 113 12.82 7.40 -7.60
CA VAL A 113 12.84 7.11 -6.18
C VAL A 113 12.60 5.63 -5.96
N VAL A 114 13.36 5.03 -5.06
CA VAL A 114 13.29 3.60 -4.75
C VAL A 114 12.65 3.39 -3.39
N LEU A 115 11.57 2.60 -3.37
CA LEU A 115 10.78 2.31 -2.19
C LEU A 115 10.91 0.83 -1.82
N GLY A 116 11.23 0.53 -0.56
CA GLY A 116 11.36 -0.85 -0.08
C GLY A 116 10.89 -1.03 1.37
N SER A 117 10.85 -2.28 1.83
CA SER A 117 10.47 -2.61 3.21
C SER A 117 11.66 -3.18 3.99
N LEU A 118 12.67 -2.36 4.26
CA LEU A 118 13.97 -2.84 4.75
C LEU A 118 14.32 -2.21 6.09
N ALA A 119 14.61 -3.03 7.10
CA ALA A 119 15.06 -2.52 8.42
C ALA A 119 16.43 -1.81 8.35
N ASP A 120 17.29 -2.24 7.43
CA ASP A 120 18.59 -1.64 7.12
C ASP A 120 18.67 -1.51 5.59
N PRO A 121 18.09 -0.44 5.00
CA PRO A 121 18.02 -0.28 3.56
C PRO A 121 19.42 -0.05 2.97
N PRO A 122 19.77 -0.67 1.83
CA PRO A 122 21.01 -0.38 1.14
C PRO A 122 20.95 1.04 0.52
N PRO A 123 22.08 1.59 0.05
CA PRO A 123 22.14 2.97 -0.46
C PRO A 123 21.23 3.25 -1.66
N GLU A 124 20.83 2.22 -2.40
CA GLU A 124 19.93 2.38 -3.54
C GLU A 124 18.46 2.57 -3.15
N VAL A 125 18.07 2.29 -1.90
CA VAL A 125 16.68 2.44 -1.43
C VAL A 125 16.53 3.78 -0.72
N ASP A 126 15.82 4.71 -1.36
CA ASP A 126 15.63 6.08 -0.89
C ASP A 126 14.68 6.17 0.32
N TYR A 127 13.66 5.31 0.36
CA TYR A 127 12.70 5.28 1.46
C TYR A 127 12.32 3.86 1.84
N SER A 128 12.46 3.57 3.13
CA SER A 128 12.00 2.31 3.71
C SER A 128 10.68 2.50 4.46
N PHE A 129 9.64 1.79 4.02
CA PHE A 129 8.33 1.79 4.66
C PHE A 129 8.18 0.66 5.71
N ASN A 130 9.29 0.08 6.18
CA ASN A 130 9.29 -1.05 7.12
C ASN A 130 8.63 -0.76 8.49
N ALA A 131 8.42 0.50 8.85
CA ALA A 131 7.72 0.91 10.07
C ALA A 131 6.23 1.24 9.83
N ASP A 132 5.81 1.31 8.57
CA ASP A 132 4.54 1.85 8.12
C ASP A 132 3.94 1.01 7.00
N PHE A 133 4.03 -0.32 7.17
CA PHE A 133 3.37 -1.30 6.33
C PHE A 133 2.32 -2.08 7.13
N THR A 134 1.32 -2.60 6.42
CA THR A 134 0.38 -3.59 6.94
C THR A 134 0.40 -4.79 6.01
N VAL A 135 0.14 -5.98 6.57
CA VAL A 135 -0.16 -7.17 5.77
C VAL A 135 -1.45 -7.75 6.27
N ASP A 136 -2.41 -7.88 5.36
CA ASP A 136 -3.76 -8.32 5.66
C ASP A 136 -4.12 -9.55 4.81
N GLU A 137 -4.77 -10.53 5.43
CA GLU A 137 -5.42 -11.62 4.73
C GLU A 137 -6.78 -11.15 4.24
N ARG A 138 -7.02 -11.33 2.94
CA ARG A 138 -8.26 -10.95 2.29
C ARG A 138 -9.20 -12.15 2.33
N VAL A 139 -10.26 -12.03 3.13
CA VAL A 139 -11.29 -13.06 3.28
C VAL A 139 -12.56 -12.60 2.59
N GLU A 140 -12.98 -13.35 1.58
CA GLU A 140 -14.28 -13.12 0.95
C GLU A 140 -15.42 -13.76 1.77
N ASP A 141 -16.40 -12.94 2.14
CA ASP A 141 -17.66 -13.30 2.78
C ASP A 141 -18.82 -12.94 1.83
N SER A 142 -19.99 -13.56 2.04
CA SER A 142 -21.28 -13.07 1.53
C SER A 142 -21.56 -11.57 1.77
N ASP A 143 -21.01 -10.96 2.82
CA ASP A 143 -21.16 -9.54 3.13
C ASP A 143 -20.06 -8.64 2.51
N GLY A 144 -19.10 -9.22 1.78
CA GLY A 144 -18.02 -8.51 1.10
C GLY A 144 -16.63 -8.99 1.50
N THR A 145 -15.62 -8.18 1.24
CA THR A 145 -14.23 -8.48 1.64
C THR A 145 -13.97 -8.02 3.07
N LEU A 146 -13.45 -8.92 3.90
CA LEU A 146 -12.86 -8.62 5.20
C LEU A 146 -11.33 -8.67 5.10
N LEU A 147 -10.65 -7.62 5.58
CA LEU A 147 -9.20 -7.61 5.76
C LEU A 147 -8.88 -8.00 7.21
N ILE A 148 -8.08 -9.05 7.37
CA ILE A 148 -7.67 -9.57 8.67
C ILE A 148 -6.17 -9.31 8.85
N PRO A 149 -5.76 -8.51 9.85
CA PRO A 149 -4.34 -8.27 10.10
C PRO A 149 -3.58 -9.56 10.34
N VAL A 150 -2.54 -9.80 9.55
CA VAL A 150 -1.64 -10.93 9.68
C VAL A 150 -0.35 -10.45 10.34
N THR A 151 0.05 -11.11 11.43
CA THR A 151 1.42 -10.98 11.93
C THR A 151 2.28 -11.93 11.12
N LEU A 152 3.14 -11.40 10.27
CA LEU A 152 4.10 -12.23 9.54
C LEU A 152 5.22 -12.66 10.49
N ASP A 153 5.47 -13.97 10.53
CA ASP A 153 6.65 -14.56 11.17
C ASP A 153 7.93 -14.31 10.33
N SER A 154 7.76 -13.91 9.06
CA SER A 154 8.80 -13.53 8.12
C SER A 154 9.17 -12.05 8.26
N ASP A 155 10.45 -11.77 8.03
CA ASP A 155 10.99 -10.42 7.86
C ASP A 155 10.07 -9.68 6.86
N PRO A 156 9.57 -8.47 7.15
CA PRO A 156 8.63 -7.75 6.27
C PRO A 156 9.25 -7.26 4.95
N LYS A 157 10.40 -7.84 4.57
CA LYS A 157 11.25 -7.46 3.44
C LYS A 157 10.77 -7.99 2.10
N GLU A 158 9.76 -8.85 2.09
CA GLU A 158 9.40 -9.62 0.90
C GLU A 158 8.16 -9.02 0.22
N LEU A 159 8.35 -8.53 -1.01
CA LEU A 159 7.26 -8.31 -1.95
C LEU A 159 6.68 -9.66 -2.35
N PHE A 160 5.40 -9.69 -2.73
CA PHE A 160 4.83 -10.93 -3.26
C PHE A 160 5.52 -11.28 -4.58
N ALA A 161 5.86 -12.55 -4.78
CA ALA A 161 6.48 -13.03 -6.04
C ALA A 161 5.61 -12.80 -7.29
N ASN A 162 4.30 -12.59 -7.09
CA ASN A 162 3.34 -12.16 -8.09
C ASN A 162 2.33 -11.22 -7.43
N ALA A 163 2.08 -10.07 -8.05
CA ALA A 163 1.15 -9.09 -7.50
C ALA A 163 0.63 -8.15 -8.57
N ARG A 164 -0.41 -7.41 -8.18
CA ARG A 164 -0.64 -6.06 -8.67
C ARG A 164 -0.13 -5.09 -7.62
N VAL A 165 0.70 -4.13 -8.04
CA VAL A 165 1.12 -2.98 -7.23
C VAL A 165 0.30 -1.80 -7.71
N GLU A 166 -0.27 -1.03 -6.79
CA GLU A 166 -1.00 0.20 -7.08
C GLU A 166 -0.41 1.33 -6.24
N LEU A 167 -0.22 2.50 -6.86
CA LEU A 167 0.16 3.73 -6.19
C LEU A 167 -1.05 4.64 -6.07
N TRP A 168 -1.32 5.11 -4.85
CA TRP A 168 -2.49 5.92 -4.52
C TRP A 168 -2.07 7.23 -3.86
N ALA A 169 -2.65 8.33 -4.33
CA ALA A 169 -2.47 9.64 -3.74
C ALA A 169 -3.85 10.21 -3.37
N CYS A 170 -4.05 10.44 -2.08
CA CYS A 170 -5.35 10.79 -1.49
C CYS A 170 -6.43 9.73 -1.71
N ASP A 171 -7.07 9.67 -2.88
CA ASP A 171 -8.02 8.63 -3.31
C ASP A 171 -7.94 8.41 -4.85
N GLN A 172 -6.92 8.96 -5.50
CA GLN A 172 -6.66 8.82 -6.92
C GLN A 172 -5.66 7.69 -7.13
N LEU A 173 -6.01 6.74 -8.00
CA LEU A 173 -5.05 5.78 -8.54
C LEU A 173 -4.10 6.56 -9.45
N VAL A 174 -2.82 6.54 -9.09
CA VAL A 174 -1.76 7.24 -9.82
C VAL A 174 -1.15 6.30 -10.85
N ASP A 175 -0.91 5.05 -10.45
CA ASP A 175 -0.28 4.05 -11.31
C ASP A 175 -0.57 2.62 -10.83
N SER A 176 -0.46 1.66 -11.73
CA SER A 176 -0.64 0.24 -11.46
C SER A 176 0.35 -0.59 -12.29
N VAL A 177 0.86 -1.68 -11.72
CA VAL A 177 1.62 -2.69 -12.47
C VAL A 177 1.21 -4.08 -12.01
N VAL A 178 0.97 -4.98 -12.96
CA VAL A 178 0.74 -6.40 -12.71
C VAL A 178 1.95 -7.21 -13.16
N TYR A 179 2.53 -7.99 -12.26
CA TYR A 179 3.61 -8.93 -12.59
C TYR A 179 3.24 -10.36 -12.15
N ALA A 180 3.44 -11.31 -13.07
CA ALA A 180 3.10 -12.71 -12.86
C ALA A 180 4.20 -13.50 -12.13
N GLU A 181 5.45 -13.05 -12.25
CA GLU A 181 6.63 -13.64 -11.64
C GLU A 181 7.76 -12.61 -11.63
N LEU A 182 8.34 -12.34 -10.46
CA LEU A 182 9.57 -11.55 -10.37
C LEU A 182 10.79 -12.43 -10.64
N PRO A 183 11.84 -11.90 -11.32
CA PRO A 183 13.04 -12.66 -11.59
C PRO A 183 13.84 -12.94 -10.32
N SER A 184 14.47 -14.12 -10.25
CA SER A 184 15.35 -14.50 -9.14
C SER A 184 16.78 -13.94 -9.24
N MET A 185 17.08 -13.21 -10.31
CA MET A 185 18.35 -12.50 -10.53
C MET A 185 18.07 -11.17 -11.23
N GLY A 186 18.56 -10.08 -10.66
CA GLY A 186 18.34 -8.75 -11.21
C GLY A 186 16.95 -8.20 -10.87
N THR A 187 16.34 -7.50 -11.81
CA THR A 187 15.06 -6.82 -11.64
C THR A 187 14.12 -7.09 -12.82
N TYR A 188 12.82 -6.90 -12.57
CA TYR A 188 11.81 -6.77 -13.61
C TYR A 188 11.73 -5.30 -13.98
N ALA A 189 12.24 -4.95 -15.16
CA ALA A 189 12.46 -3.56 -15.57
C ALA A 189 11.59 -3.21 -16.80
N TYR A 190 10.99 -2.02 -16.77
CA TYR A 190 10.30 -1.44 -17.91
C TYR A 190 11.30 -1.10 -19.02
N ASP A 191 10.94 -1.35 -20.27
CA ASP A 191 11.82 -1.15 -21.43
C ASP A 191 12.30 0.30 -21.54
N GLY A 192 13.59 0.51 -21.29
CA GLY A 192 14.24 1.82 -21.39
C GLY A 192 14.27 2.43 -22.79
N ALA A 193 13.88 1.69 -23.84
CA ALA A 193 13.67 2.25 -25.17
C ALA A 193 12.35 3.04 -25.28
N LEU A 194 11.45 2.89 -24.31
CA LEU A 194 10.13 3.49 -24.29
C LEU A 194 10.06 4.54 -23.17
N PRO A 195 9.40 5.69 -23.41
CA PRO A 195 9.10 6.62 -22.33
C PRO A 195 8.13 5.93 -21.34
N PRO A 196 8.44 5.89 -20.03
CA PRO A 196 7.51 5.33 -19.05
C PRO A 196 6.24 6.17 -18.94
N ASP A 197 5.10 5.50 -18.95
CA ASP A 197 3.77 6.06 -18.72
C ASP A 197 2.87 4.98 -18.07
N ALA A 198 1.81 5.41 -17.38
CA ALA A 198 0.92 4.54 -16.59
C ALA A 198 0.11 3.53 -17.43
N GLU A 199 -0.12 3.78 -18.73
CA GLU A 199 -0.76 2.78 -19.60
C GLU A 199 0.27 1.79 -20.16
N GLY A 200 1.48 2.29 -20.38
CA GLY A 200 2.58 1.54 -20.96
C GLY A 200 3.11 0.49 -19.99
N ASN A 201 3.31 0.86 -18.72
CA ASN A 201 3.83 -0.05 -17.70
C ASN A 201 2.81 -1.13 -17.26
N ASP A 202 1.54 -0.98 -17.65
CA ASP A 202 0.51 -2.03 -17.56
C ASP A 202 0.64 -3.14 -18.64
N ASP A 203 1.40 -2.92 -19.71
CA ASP A 203 1.63 -3.90 -20.77
C ASP A 203 2.82 -4.83 -20.42
N PRO A 204 2.58 -6.10 -20.04
CA PRO A 204 3.65 -7.02 -19.62
C PRO A 204 4.64 -7.34 -20.76
N THR A 205 4.33 -7.00 -22.01
CA THR A 205 5.25 -7.18 -23.14
C THR A 205 6.33 -6.09 -23.23
N ARG A 206 6.20 -5.02 -22.45
CA ARG A 206 7.17 -3.91 -22.35
C ARG A 206 8.11 -4.03 -21.16
N TRP A 207 8.14 -5.19 -20.51
CA TRP A 207 9.02 -5.46 -19.39
C TRP A 207 9.98 -6.59 -19.74
N CYS A 208 11.16 -6.55 -19.15
CA CYS A 208 12.15 -7.60 -19.27
C CYS A 208 12.90 -7.80 -17.96
N THR A 209 13.67 -8.89 -17.89
CA THR A 209 14.60 -9.10 -16.79
C THR A 209 15.90 -8.34 -17.07
N ASP A 210 16.24 -7.36 -16.24
CA ASP A 210 17.57 -6.75 -16.23
C ASP A 210 18.54 -7.60 -15.40
N ALA A 211 18.88 -8.77 -15.94
CA ALA A 211 19.90 -9.65 -15.38
C ALA A 211 21.26 -9.31 -16.00
N THR A 212 22.00 -8.38 -15.38
CA THR A 212 23.43 -8.23 -15.69
C THR A 212 24.17 -9.49 -15.21
N PRO A 213 24.81 -10.31 -16.06
CA PRO A 213 25.37 -11.59 -15.61
C PRO A 213 26.47 -11.40 -14.56
N ALA A 214 26.41 -12.23 -13.51
CA ALA A 214 27.49 -12.43 -12.55
C ALA A 214 28.81 -12.76 -13.28
N PRO A 215 29.99 -12.33 -12.78
CA PRO A 215 31.28 -12.82 -13.25
C PRO A 215 31.31 -14.36 -13.25
N GLU A 216 31.68 -14.98 -14.38
CA GLU A 216 31.69 -16.45 -14.52
C GLU A 216 32.51 -17.13 -13.41
N GLY A 217 31.86 -18.06 -12.68
CA GLY A 217 32.50 -19.00 -11.77
C GLY A 217 32.56 -18.60 -10.29
N GLY A 218 31.91 -17.52 -9.89
CA GLY A 218 31.76 -17.14 -8.48
C GLY A 218 30.78 -18.08 -7.72
N PRO A 219 30.98 -18.33 -6.42
CA PRO A 219 29.94 -18.93 -5.59
C PRO A 219 28.70 -18.00 -5.52
N GLN A 220 27.52 -18.54 -5.17
CA GLN A 220 26.28 -17.77 -4.89
C GLN A 220 26.39 -16.81 -3.67
N THR A 221 27.58 -16.28 -3.41
CA THR A 221 27.91 -15.27 -2.40
C THR A 221 28.00 -13.87 -3.02
N GLU A 222 27.72 -13.73 -4.32
CA GLU A 222 27.73 -12.42 -4.96
C GLU A 222 26.58 -11.57 -4.45
N LEU A 223 26.85 -10.29 -4.22
CA LEU A 223 25.83 -9.32 -3.83
C LEU A 223 24.77 -9.30 -4.93
N GLY A 224 23.49 -9.39 -4.55
CA GLY A 224 22.39 -9.28 -5.50
C GLY A 224 22.53 -8.06 -6.41
N LEU A 225 22.19 -8.25 -7.69
CA LEU A 225 22.37 -7.25 -8.75
C LEU A 225 21.21 -6.26 -8.74
N PRO A 226 21.43 -4.99 -8.42
CA PRO A 226 20.32 -4.08 -8.15
C PRO A 226 19.53 -3.68 -9.41
N GLY A 227 20.00 -3.91 -10.63
CA GLY A 227 19.39 -3.32 -11.84
C GLY A 227 19.90 -1.89 -12.04
N SER A 228 19.01 -0.94 -12.36
CA SER A 228 19.34 0.47 -12.61
C SER A 228 18.73 1.48 -11.62
N PRO A 229 18.59 1.19 -10.32
CA PRO A 229 17.90 2.07 -9.39
C PRO A 229 18.49 3.49 -9.39
N GLY A 230 17.60 4.47 -9.41
CA GLY A 230 17.91 5.89 -9.49
C GLY A 230 18.16 6.42 -10.91
N GLU A 231 18.11 5.55 -11.93
CA GLU A 231 18.50 5.88 -13.30
C GLU A 231 17.54 5.27 -14.33
N VAL A 232 17.62 5.73 -15.58
CA VAL A 232 16.82 5.15 -16.67
C VAL A 232 17.22 3.69 -16.90
N ASN A 233 16.22 2.81 -16.94
CA ASN A 233 16.41 1.40 -17.30
C ASN A 233 17.13 1.21 -18.64
N PRO A 234 17.93 0.14 -18.80
CA PRO A 234 18.40 -0.28 -20.11
C PRO A 234 17.25 -0.66 -21.05
N PRO A 235 17.39 -0.48 -22.38
CA PRO A 235 16.48 -1.07 -23.35
C PRO A 235 16.36 -2.58 -23.23
N CYS A 236 15.14 -3.10 -23.40
CA CYS A 236 14.89 -4.53 -23.46
C CYS A 236 15.38 -5.11 -24.80
N GLY A 237 16.65 -5.55 -24.84
CA GLY A 237 17.21 -6.36 -25.94
C GLY A 237 17.66 -5.61 -27.19
#